data_AF-A0A9P4P445-F1
#
_entry.id   AF-A0A9P4P445-F1
#
_cell.length_a   1.000
_cell.length_b   1.000
_cell.length_c   1.000
_cell.angle_alpha   90.00
_cell.angle_beta   90.00
_cell.angle_gamma   90.00
#
_symmetry.space_group_name_H-M   'P 1'
#
loop_
_entity.id
_entity.type
_entity.pdbx_description
1 polymer ?
#
loop_
_entity_poly.entity_id
_entity_poly.type
_entity_poly.pdbx_seq_one_letter_code
_entity_poly.pdbx_strand_id
1 'polypeptide(L)'
;MKFVQVAALGALSTAVSGAVLRPRQFELPGLELKPLAKDTIAGCKTQTPANEIDTCDTISAFWRLKTAQFVTYNPSVGLDCSKLNIGQAYCVEVDPANEPKEYVKPVAPKGKPAPGPTHGGVPNCSQWQKIFEGETTDKKKTCADYAKLWEADLTKLNKGLDAECKDIKVGDYLCVQVPTTTRDVVV
;
A
#
# COMPACT_ATOMS: atom_id res chain seq x y z
N MET A 1 45.91 -33.93 -54.06
CA MET A 1 45.33 -33.01 -53.05
C MET A 1 43.96 -33.57 -52.64
N LYS A 2 43.80 -33.92 -51.34
CA LYS A 2 42.58 -34.15 -50.51
C LYS A 2 41.38 -34.89 -51.16
N PHE A 3 41.00 -36.12 -50.78
CA PHE A 3 40.18 -36.54 -49.59
C PHE A 3 38.92 -35.63 -49.42
N VAL A 4 37.65 -36.06 -49.31
CA VAL A 4 37.01 -37.29 -48.81
C VAL A 4 35.49 -37.31 -49.15
N GLN A 5 34.94 -38.53 -49.22
CA GLN A 5 33.54 -39.03 -49.02
C GLN A 5 32.70 -38.25 -47.95
N VAL A 6 31.38 -38.32 -47.73
CA VAL A 6 30.26 -39.24 -48.00
C VAL A 6 28.94 -38.50 -47.67
N ALA A 7 27.82 -39.06 -48.14
CA ALA A 7 26.42 -38.68 -47.98
C ALA A 7 25.90 -38.44 -46.55
N ALA A 8 24.78 -37.69 -46.43
CA ALA A 8 23.55 -38.11 -45.74
C ALA A 8 22.42 -37.07 -45.93
N LEU A 9 21.24 -37.53 -46.38
CA LEU A 9 19.98 -36.80 -46.30
C LEU A 9 19.48 -36.82 -44.85
N GLY A 10 19.18 -35.65 -44.27
CA GLY A 10 18.64 -35.50 -42.93
C GLY A 10 17.59 -34.38 -42.88
N ALA A 11 16.46 -34.66 -42.24
CA ALA A 11 15.19 -33.95 -42.32
C ALA A 11 15.19 -32.49 -41.80
N LEU A 12 14.24 -31.70 -42.32
CA LEU A 12 13.89 -30.37 -41.84
C LEU A 12 13.47 -30.41 -40.36
N SER A 13 14.14 -29.62 -39.53
CA SER A 13 13.57 -29.13 -38.27
C SER A 13 13.91 -27.65 -38.15
N THR A 14 12.93 -26.80 -38.43
CA THR A 14 13.00 -25.37 -38.14
C THR A 14 12.82 -25.18 -36.64
N ALA A 15 13.92 -25.14 -35.89
CA ALA A 15 13.90 -24.65 -34.53
C ALA A 15 13.65 -23.13 -34.57
N VAL A 16 12.39 -22.73 -34.41
CA VAL A 16 12.06 -21.35 -34.06
C VAL A 16 12.56 -21.15 -32.64
N SER A 17 13.74 -20.55 -32.48
CA SER A 17 14.13 -19.98 -31.19
C SER A 17 13.14 -18.87 -30.88
N GLY A 18 12.09 -19.22 -30.13
CA GLY A 18 11.15 -18.27 -29.55
C GLY A 18 11.91 -17.43 -28.53
N ALA A 19 12.50 -16.33 -28.98
CA ALA A 19 12.82 -15.23 -28.09
C ALA A 19 11.48 -14.78 -27.48
N VAL A 20 11.26 -15.12 -26.21
CA VAL A 20 10.19 -14.52 -25.43
C VAL A 20 10.55 -13.05 -25.33
N LEU A 21 9.92 -12.23 -26.16
CA LEU A 21 9.97 -10.78 -26.03
C LEU A 21 9.36 -10.46 -24.66
N ARG A 22 10.23 -10.26 -23.65
CA ARG A 22 9.81 -9.64 -22.40
C ARG A 22 9.17 -8.30 -22.79
N PRO A 23 7.93 -8.00 -22.37
CA PRO A 23 7.36 -6.69 -22.60
C PRO A 23 8.33 -5.65 -22.03
N ARG A 24 8.64 -4.61 -22.81
CA ARG A 24 9.55 -3.53 -22.43
C ARG A 24 9.13 -3.00 -21.07
N GLN A 25 9.83 -3.41 -20.03
CA GLN A 25 9.96 -2.60 -18.84
C GLN A 25 10.61 -1.31 -19.34
N PHE A 26 10.03 -0.18 -18.95
CA PHE A 26 10.49 1.14 -19.37
C PHE A 26 11.90 1.35 -18.76
N GLU A 27 12.93 0.87 -19.44
CA GLU A 27 14.33 1.02 -19.04
C GLU A 27 14.70 2.49 -19.29
N LEU A 28 14.47 3.34 -18.29
CA LEU A 28 15.06 4.67 -18.25
C LEU A 28 16.58 4.48 -18.07
N PRO A 29 17.42 4.92 -19.02
CA PRO A 29 18.86 4.76 -18.90
C PRO A 29 19.37 5.50 -17.65
N GLY A 30 20.04 4.79 -16.75
CA GLY A 30 20.69 5.35 -15.56
C GLY A 30 19.96 5.16 -14.24
N LEU A 31 18.76 4.55 -14.22
CA LEU A 31 18.13 4.14 -12.96
C LEU A 31 18.44 2.66 -12.68
N GLU A 32 19.60 2.40 -12.10
CA GLU A 32 19.85 1.10 -11.48
C GLU A 32 18.82 0.95 -10.34
N LEU A 33 17.81 0.11 -10.56
CA LEU A 33 16.78 -0.14 -9.55
C LEU A 33 17.48 -0.74 -8.32
N LYS A 34 17.40 -0.04 -7.19
CA LYS A 34 17.84 -0.58 -5.90
C LYS A 34 17.16 -1.94 -5.67
N PRO A 35 17.82 -2.87 -4.96
CA PRO A 35 17.16 -4.10 -4.53
C PRO A 35 15.89 -3.78 -3.76
N LEU A 36 14.92 -4.70 -3.75
CA LEU A 36 13.70 -4.54 -2.96
C LEU A 36 14.02 -4.18 -1.51
N ALA A 37 13.14 -3.39 -0.91
CA ALA A 37 13.26 -3.00 0.48
C ALA A 37 13.31 -4.25 1.37
N LYS A 38 13.95 -4.10 2.54
CA LYS A 38 13.96 -5.18 3.52
C LYS A 38 12.52 -5.58 3.87
N ASP A 39 12.33 -6.85 4.19
CA ASP A 39 11.06 -7.41 4.66
C ASP A 39 9.91 -7.29 3.66
N THR A 40 10.18 -6.96 2.38
CA THR A 40 9.20 -7.05 1.29
C THR A 40 8.67 -8.48 1.18
N ILE A 41 7.37 -8.60 0.95
CA ILE A 41 6.67 -9.88 0.80
C ILE A 41 7.29 -10.77 -0.29
N ALA A 42 7.26 -12.08 -0.06
CA ALA A 42 7.69 -13.05 -1.06
C ALA A 42 6.79 -13.01 -2.31
N GLY A 43 7.35 -13.35 -3.47
CA GLY A 43 6.58 -13.43 -4.70
C GLY A 43 6.29 -12.08 -5.38
N CYS A 44 7.02 -11.02 -5.04
CA CYS A 44 6.92 -9.75 -5.74
C CYS A 44 7.21 -9.90 -7.24
N LYS A 45 6.30 -9.42 -8.09
CA LYS A 45 6.40 -9.43 -9.56
C LYS A 45 6.81 -8.07 -10.11
N THR A 46 6.25 -7.01 -9.56
CA THR A 46 6.47 -5.63 -10.02
C THR A 46 6.91 -4.76 -8.84
N GLN A 47 7.92 -3.95 -9.08
CA GLN A 47 8.47 -3.01 -8.09
C GLN A 47 8.53 -1.59 -8.66
N THR A 48 8.45 -0.60 -7.77
CA THR A 48 8.58 0.81 -8.11
C THR A 48 9.50 1.52 -7.12
N PRO A 49 10.42 2.39 -7.57
CA PRO A 49 11.20 3.22 -6.66
C PRO A 49 10.36 4.39 -6.16
N ALA A 50 10.42 4.69 -4.86
CA ALA A 50 9.80 5.91 -4.32
C ALA A 50 10.61 7.15 -4.75
N ASN A 51 9.94 8.21 -5.22
CA ASN A 51 10.55 9.50 -5.53
C ASN A 51 10.40 10.50 -4.36
N GLU A 52 10.87 11.74 -4.54
CA GLU A 52 10.89 12.77 -3.48
C GLU A 52 9.50 13.25 -3.02
N ILE A 53 8.47 13.09 -3.85
CA ILE A 53 7.09 13.51 -3.55
C ILE A 53 6.19 12.33 -3.20
N ASP A 54 6.72 11.11 -3.26
CA ASP A 54 5.93 9.91 -3.00
C ASP A 54 5.62 9.73 -1.52
N THR A 55 4.41 9.25 -1.30
CA THR A 55 3.94 8.68 -0.04
C THR A 55 3.42 7.26 -0.33
N CYS A 56 3.17 6.46 0.71
CA CYS A 56 2.49 5.18 0.49
C CYS A 56 1.18 5.36 -0.29
N ASP A 57 0.45 6.45 -0.06
CA ASP A 57 -0.84 6.71 -0.68
C ASP A 57 -0.72 7.03 -2.16
N THR A 58 0.24 7.88 -2.54
CA THR A 58 0.44 8.25 -3.95
C THR A 58 0.94 7.06 -4.77
N ILE A 59 1.86 6.27 -4.22
CA ILE A 59 2.33 5.03 -4.86
C ILE A 59 1.16 4.04 -5.00
N SER A 60 0.42 3.82 -3.92
CA SER A 60 -0.70 2.89 -3.90
C SER A 60 -1.76 3.29 -4.92
N ALA A 61 -2.15 4.56 -4.97
CA ALA A 61 -3.12 5.07 -5.93
C ALA A 61 -2.66 4.88 -7.38
N PHE A 62 -1.39 5.19 -7.68
CA PHE A 62 -0.82 5.02 -9.02
C PHE A 62 -0.90 3.55 -9.49
N TRP A 63 -0.59 2.63 -8.57
CA TRP A 63 -0.62 1.18 -8.84
C TRP A 63 -1.98 0.53 -8.54
N ARG A 64 -3.02 1.32 -8.25
CA ARG A 64 -4.39 0.86 -7.93
C ARG A 64 -4.46 -0.13 -6.76
N LEU A 65 -3.58 0.03 -5.80
CA LEU A 65 -3.57 -0.69 -4.53
C LEU A 65 -4.30 0.11 -3.46
N LYS A 66 -4.79 -0.58 -2.44
CA LYS A 66 -5.11 0.07 -1.16
C LYS A 66 -3.80 0.33 -0.41
N THR A 67 -3.71 1.43 0.34
CA THR A 67 -2.52 1.69 1.18
C THR A 67 -2.21 0.54 2.13
N ALA A 68 -3.24 -0.08 2.72
CA ALA A 68 -3.09 -1.27 3.57
C ALA A 68 -2.43 -2.45 2.84
N GLN A 69 -2.76 -2.64 1.55
CA GLN A 69 -2.16 -3.68 0.71
C GLN A 69 -0.68 -3.37 0.46
N PHE A 70 -0.34 -2.12 0.12
CA PHE A 70 1.05 -1.70 -0.05
C PHE A 70 1.90 -1.84 1.23
N VAL A 71 1.36 -1.47 2.39
CA VAL A 71 2.02 -1.68 3.70
C VAL A 71 2.20 -3.17 3.99
N THR A 72 1.22 -3.99 3.65
CA THR A 72 1.32 -5.46 3.79
C THR A 72 2.42 -6.03 2.90
N TYR A 73 2.55 -5.52 1.67
CA TYR A 73 3.60 -5.95 0.75
C TYR A 73 4.98 -5.44 1.15
N ASN A 74 5.05 -4.30 1.83
CA ASN A 74 6.29 -3.64 2.20
C ASN A 74 6.32 -3.20 3.67
N PRO A 75 6.34 -4.12 4.64
CA PRO A 75 6.36 -3.80 6.07
C PRO A 75 7.44 -2.82 6.52
N SER A 76 8.56 -2.73 5.78
CA SER A 76 9.66 -1.79 6.07
C SER A 76 9.28 -0.31 5.96
N VAL A 77 8.17 0.03 5.28
CA VAL A 77 7.64 1.41 5.26
C VAL A 77 7.03 1.83 6.60
N GLY A 78 6.90 0.88 7.54
CA GLY A 78 6.26 1.09 8.83
C GLY A 78 4.74 1.03 8.73
N LEU A 79 4.09 0.61 9.82
CA LEU A 79 2.63 0.54 9.86
C LEU A 79 1.97 1.90 9.68
N ASP A 80 2.62 2.99 10.06
CA ASP A 80 2.13 4.36 9.85
C ASP A 80 2.66 5.00 8.56
N CYS A 81 3.30 4.21 7.69
CA CYS A 81 3.94 4.68 6.46
C CYS A 81 5.05 5.74 6.63
N SER A 82 5.56 5.92 7.86
CA SER A 82 6.56 6.94 8.18
C SER A 82 7.98 6.64 7.68
N LYS A 83 8.25 5.40 7.25
CA LYS A 83 9.59 4.90 6.89
C LYS A 83 9.78 4.66 5.40
N LEU A 84 8.96 5.29 4.57
CA LEU A 84 9.16 5.28 3.12
C LEU A 84 10.45 6.04 2.76
N ASN A 85 11.45 5.33 2.24
CA ASN A 85 12.73 5.89 1.83
C ASN A 85 12.77 6.22 0.34
N ILE A 86 13.24 7.41 0.00
CA ILE A 86 13.42 7.88 -1.39
C ILE A 86 14.49 7.04 -2.12
N GLY A 87 14.22 6.73 -3.38
CA GLY A 87 15.04 5.90 -4.27
C GLY A 87 15.04 4.41 -3.94
N GLN A 88 14.38 3.99 -2.86
CA GLN A 88 14.21 2.58 -2.50
C GLN A 88 13.09 1.95 -3.33
N ALA A 89 13.31 0.73 -3.82
CA ALA A 89 12.29 -0.03 -4.54
C ALA A 89 11.35 -0.77 -3.58
N TYR A 90 10.05 -0.69 -3.87
CA TYR A 90 8.97 -1.33 -3.12
C TYR A 90 8.09 -2.16 -4.05
N CYS A 91 7.55 -3.25 -3.53
CA CYS A 91 6.66 -4.13 -4.25
C CYS A 91 5.28 -3.50 -4.44
N VAL A 92 4.76 -3.59 -5.66
CA VAL A 92 3.44 -3.07 -6.03
C VAL A 92 2.56 -4.10 -6.73
N GLU A 93 3.08 -5.30 -6.94
CA GLU A 93 2.34 -6.43 -7.49
C GLU A 93 2.96 -7.72 -6.98
N VAL A 94 2.14 -8.61 -6.41
CA VAL A 94 2.55 -9.91 -5.90
C VAL A 94 1.95 -10.99 -6.80
N ASP A 95 2.62 -12.14 -6.91
CA ASP A 95 2.03 -13.32 -7.52
C ASP A 95 0.64 -13.60 -6.90
N PRO A 96 -0.44 -13.70 -7.69
CA PRO A 96 -1.78 -13.94 -7.15
C PRO A 96 -1.87 -15.21 -6.30
N ALA A 97 -1.01 -16.21 -6.54
CA ALA A 97 -0.95 -17.42 -5.73
C ALA A 97 -0.43 -17.17 -4.29
N ASN A 98 0.31 -16.07 -4.09
CA ASN A 98 0.94 -15.68 -2.82
C ASN A 98 0.29 -14.43 -2.19
N GLU A 99 -0.73 -13.85 -2.82
CA GLU A 99 -1.32 -12.61 -2.37
C GLU A 99 -2.16 -12.81 -1.09
N PRO A 100 -1.92 -12.04 -0.01
CA PRO A 100 -2.71 -12.11 1.21
C PRO A 100 -4.18 -11.78 0.97
N LYS A 101 -5.08 -12.52 1.62
CA LYS A 101 -6.53 -12.23 1.59
C LYS A 101 -6.93 -11.09 2.53
N GLU A 102 -6.09 -10.81 3.52
CA GLU A 102 -6.28 -9.74 4.50
C GLU A 102 -5.04 -8.84 4.50
N TYR A 103 -5.28 -7.55 4.70
CA TYR A 103 -4.24 -6.53 4.67
C TYR A 103 -4.11 -5.86 6.03
N VAL A 104 -2.87 -5.59 6.42
CA VAL A 104 -2.54 -4.82 7.61
C VAL A 104 -2.93 -3.38 7.37
N LYS A 105 -3.85 -2.88 8.19
CA LYS A 105 -4.22 -1.47 8.15
C LYS A 105 -3.13 -0.59 8.76
N PRO A 106 -2.90 0.61 8.20
CA PRO A 106 -1.95 1.53 8.79
C PRO A 106 -2.35 1.97 10.20
N VAL A 107 -1.36 2.19 11.06
CA VAL A 107 -1.59 2.68 12.43
C VAL A 107 -1.92 4.17 12.41
N ALA A 108 -2.94 4.56 13.15
CA ALA A 108 -3.29 5.95 13.36
C ALA A 108 -2.13 6.72 14.02
N PRO A 109 -1.66 7.86 13.46
CA PRO A 109 -0.68 8.71 14.11
C PRO A 109 -1.12 9.19 15.49
N LYS A 110 -0.15 9.26 16.41
CA LYS A 110 -0.34 9.78 17.77
C LYS A 110 -0.13 11.29 17.82
N GLY A 111 -0.93 11.96 18.64
CA GLY A 111 -0.65 13.33 19.09
C GLY A 111 -1.66 14.38 18.63
N LYS A 112 -1.30 15.64 18.89
CA LYS A 112 -2.07 16.85 18.60
C LYS A 112 -1.14 17.90 18.01
N PRO A 113 -1.55 18.68 17.00
CA PRO A 113 -2.86 18.70 16.32
C PRO A 113 -3.06 17.53 15.32
N ALA A 114 -4.23 17.47 14.68
CA ALA A 114 -4.47 16.52 13.59
C ALA A 114 -3.52 16.79 12.40
N PRO A 115 -3.01 15.77 11.71
CA PRO A 115 -2.10 15.98 10.58
C PRO A 115 -2.76 16.52 9.30
N GLY A 116 -4.08 16.73 9.28
CA GLY A 116 -4.82 17.20 8.11
C GLY A 116 -6.25 17.64 8.46
N PRO A 117 -7.11 17.85 7.45
CA PRO A 117 -8.51 18.23 7.65
C PRO A 117 -9.26 17.26 8.55
N THR A 118 -10.16 17.78 9.39
CA THR A 118 -10.96 16.96 10.31
C THR A 118 -12.43 17.36 10.25
N HIS A 119 -13.29 16.45 10.71
CA HIS A 119 -14.74 16.66 10.80
C HIS A 119 -15.16 17.05 12.22
N GLY A 120 -14.54 18.12 12.74
CA GLY A 120 -14.80 18.58 14.12
C GLY A 120 -14.30 17.60 15.18
N GLY A 121 -13.11 17.04 14.97
CA GLY A 121 -12.46 16.13 15.92
C GLY A 121 -12.30 16.76 17.31
N VAL A 122 -12.54 15.99 18.37
CA VAL A 122 -12.50 16.51 19.74
C VAL A 122 -11.13 17.09 20.11
N PRO A 123 -11.07 18.20 20.86
CA PRO A 123 -9.81 18.85 21.22
C PRO A 123 -8.83 17.98 22.00
N ASN A 124 -9.28 16.88 22.62
CA ASN A 124 -8.47 15.94 23.40
C ASN A 124 -8.17 14.60 22.69
N CYS A 125 -8.54 14.43 21.40
CA CYS A 125 -8.11 13.28 20.56
C CYS A 125 -6.62 12.89 20.68
N SER A 126 -6.32 11.63 20.98
CA SER A 126 -4.96 11.10 21.08
C SER A 126 -4.48 10.39 19.82
N GLN A 127 -5.38 9.81 19.01
CA GLN A 127 -5.05 9.08 17.78
C GLN A 127 -5.94 9.52 16.61
N TRP A 128 -5.34 9.73 15.44
CA TRP A 128 -6.04 10.18 14.24
C TRP A 128 -5.95 9.14 13.14
N GLN A 129 -7.08 8.64 12.65
CA GLN A 129 -7.13 7.74 11.51
C GLN A 129 -7.29 8.55 10.22
N LYS A 130 -6.32 8.43 9.31
CA LYS A 130 -6.41 9.00 7.96
C LYS A 130 -7.40 8.19 7.12
N ILE A 131 -8.19 8.86 6.28
CA ILE A 131 -8.94 8.24 5.18
C ILE A 131 -7.98 8.03 4.01
N PHE A 132 -7.74 6.78 3.64
CA PHE A 132 -6.82 6.41 2.57
C PHE A 132 -7.53 6.33 1.20
N GLU A 133 -6.72 6.32 0.15
CA GLU A 133 -7.20 6.11 -1.22
C GLU A 133 -7.95 4.77 -1.34
N GLY A 134 -9.07 4.79 -2.06
CA GLY A 134 -9.97 3.65 -2.21
C GLY A 134 -10.92 3.39 -1.03
N GLU A 135 -10.80 4.11 0.09
CA GLU A 135 -11.71 3.98 1.24
C GLU A 135 -12.97 4.84 1.13
N THR A 136 -13.09 5.68 0.10
CA THR A 136 -14.27 6.53 -0.12
C THR A 136 -15.33 5.92 -1.05
N THR A 137 -15.10 4.72 -1.60
CA THR A 137 -16.06 4.02 -2.48
C THR A 137 -17.33 3.60 -1.72
N ASP A 138 -17.17 3.14 -0.49
CA ASP A 138 -18.26 2.86 0.44
C ASP A 138 -17.96 3.54 1.78
N LYS A 139 -18.23 4.85 1.84
CA LYS A 139 -17.89 5.71 2.98
C LYS A 139 -18.56 5.24 4.28
N LYS A 140 -19.82 4.79 4.20
CA LYS A 140 -20.57 4.28 5.34
C LYS A 140 -19.90 3.03 5.89
N LYS A 141 -19.51 2.10 5.02
CA LYS A 141 -18.76 0.91 5.44
C LYS A 141 -17.39 1.27 6.03
N THR A 142 -16.66 2.21 5.43
CA THR A 142 -15.36 2.65 5.95
C THR A 142 -15.47 3.17 7.38
N CYS A 143 -16.42 4.06 7.66
CA CYS A 143 -16.67 4.51 9.02
C CYS A 143 -17.09 3.38 9.97
N ALA A 144 -17.96 2.47 9.53
CA ALA A 144 -18.34 1.32 10.35
C ALA A 144 -17.14 0.41 10.68
N ASP A 145 -16.25 0.17 9.70
CA ASP A 145 -15.03 -0.61 9.88
C ASP A 145 -14.07 0.10 10.86
N TYR A 146 -13.95 1.44 10.80
CA TYR A 146 -13.12 2.21 11.72
C TYR A 146 -13.69 2.29 13.14
N ALA A 147 -14.99 2.51 13.29
CA ALA A 147 -15.65 2.45 14.58
C ALA A 147 -15.42 1.10 15.26
N LYS A 148 -15.54 0.00 14.50
CA LYS A 148 -15.28 -1.35 14.99
C LYS A 148 -13.82 -1.59 15.33
N LEU A 149 -12.90 -1.18 14.46
CA LEU A 149 -11.46 -1.40 14.63
C LEU A 149 -10.90 -0.70 15.87
N TRP A 150 -11.38 0.51 16.14
CA TRP A 150 -10.89 1.37 17.22
C TRP A 150 -11.80 1.38 18.46
N GLU A 151 -12.86 0.55 18.45
CA GLU A 151 -13.90 0.54 19.50
C GLU A 151 -14.42 1.95 19.81
N ALA A 152 -14.60 2.75 18.75
CA ALA A 152 -14.81 4.18 18.83
C ALA A 152 -16.21 4.58 18.38
N ASP A 153 -16.84 5.47 19.15
CA ASP A 153 -18.01 6.22 18.67
C ASP A 153 -17.52 7.42 17.83
N LEU A 154 -17.39 7.21 16.52
CA LEU A 154 -16.83 8.21 15.62
C LEU A 154 -17.64 9.52 15.62
N THR A 155 -18.96 9.47 15.78
CA THR A 155 -19.82 10.67 15.79
C THR A 155 -19.63 11.50 17.07
N LYS A 156 -19.32 10.86 18.21
CA LYS A 156 -18.94 11.58 19.43
C LYS A 156 -17.55 12.19 19.35
N LEU A 157 -16.61 11.47 18.73
CA LEU A 157 -15.22 11.92 18.61
C LEU A 157 -15.01 12.97 17.51
N ASN A 158 -15.92 13.07 16.55
CA ASN A 158 -15.85 13.98 15.40
C ASN A 158 -17.21 14.69 15.23
N LYS A 159 -17.41 15.80 15.93
CA LYS A 159 -18.73 16.46 16.09
C LYS A 159 -19.31 17.02 14.80
N GLY A 160 -18.48 17.25 13.79
CA GLY A 160 -18.89 17.73 12.47
C GLY A 160 -19.08 16.61 11.45
N LEU A 161 -18.79 15.35 11.81
CA LEU A 161 -18.91 14.21 10.92
C LEU A 161 -20.38 13.90 10.64
N ASP A 162 -20.74 13.82 9.36
CA ASP A 162 -22.06 13.35 8.93
C ASP A 162 -22.32 11.95 9.50
N ALA A 163 -23.53 11.71 10.02
CA ALA A 163 -23.89 10.44 10.65
C ALA A 163 -23.82 9.23 9.70
N GLU A 164 -23.90 9.47 8.39
CA GLU A 164 -23.75 8.46 7.34
C GLU A 164 -22.37 8.53 6.66
N CYS A 165 -21.45 9.34 7.20
CA CYS A 165 -20.10 9.60 6.70
C CYS A 165 -20.05 10.07 5.24
N LYS A 166 -21.08 10.76 4.75
CA LYS A 166 -21.14 11.20 3.34
C LYS A 166 -20.08 12.25 3.00
N ASP A 167 -19.62 12.97 4.01
CA ASP A 167 -18.71 14.11 3.95
C ASP A 167 -17.22 13.74 3.99
N ILE A 168 -16.84 12.51 4.34
CA ILE A 168 -15.43 12.10 4.34
C ILE A 168 -14.82 12.10 2.94
N LYS A 169 -13.56 12.50 2.86
CA LYS A 169 -12.73 12.56 1.65
C LYS A 169 -11.37 11.92 1.94
N VAL A 170 -10.71 11.47 0.89
CA VAL A 170 -9.32 10.99 1.00
C VAL A 170 -8.45 12.10 1.59
N GLY A 171 -7.60 11.73 2.55
CA GLY A 171 -6.72 12.65 3.26
C GLY A 171 -7.35 13.32 4.48
N ASP A 172 -8.65 13.19 4.71
CA ASP A 172 -9.27 13.61 5.96
C ASP A 172 -8.78 12.73 7.13
N TYR A 173 -8.85 13.26 8.35
CA TYR A 173 -8.53 12.55 9.57
C TYR A 173 -9.74 12.49 10.50
N LEU A 174 -10.05 11.29 10.97
CA LEU A 174 -11.05 11.03 12.00
C LEU A 174 -10.35 10.78 13.32
N CYS A 175 -10.79 11.44 14.39
CA CYS A 175 -10.42 11.07 15.73
C CYS A 175 -10.99 9.69 16.05
N VAL A 176 -10.12 8.75 16.44
CA VAL A 176 -10.51 7.37 16.74
C VAL A 176 -10.22 6.99 18.19
N GLN A 177 -9.46 7.80 18.92
CA GLN A 177 -9.18 7.54 20.33
C GLN A 177 -8.93 8.85 21.07
N VAL A 178 -9.42 8.94 22.31
CA VAL A 178 -9.01 9.93 23.31
C VAL A 178 -8.18 9.23 24.39
N PRO A 179 -7.35 9.95 25.16
CA PRO A 179 -6.64 9.36 26.28
C PRO A 179 -7.63 8.65 27.21
N THR A 180 -7.42 7.36 27.46
CA THR A 180 -8.19 6.63 28.47
C THR A 180 -7.83 7.21 29.83
N THR A 181 -8.77 7.92 30.46
CA THR A 181 -8.65 8.25 31.87
C THR A 181 -8.69 6.94 32.64
N THR A 182 -7.66 6.67 33.44
CA THR A 182 -7.42 5.46 34.25
C THR A 182 -8.47 5.25 35.36
N ARG A 183 -9.77 5.28 35.04
CA ARG A 183 -10.83 5.37 36.05
C ARG A 183 -12.04 4.47 35.87
N ASP A 184 -11.95 3.41 35.07
CA ASP A 184 -12.99 2.38 35.02
C ASP A 184 -12.42 0.95 35.06
N VAL A 185 -11.42 0.72 35.93
CA VAL A 185 -11.29 -0.61 36.55
C VAL A 185 -12.18 -0.57 37.78
N VAL A 186 -13.48 -0.78 37.57
CA VAL A 186 -14.36 -1.21 38.65
C VAL A 186 -13.93 -2.64 38.97
N VAL A 187 -13.34 -2.80 40.15
CA VAL A 187 -13.07 -4.10 40.80
C VAL A 187 -14.38 -4.84 41.02
#